data_AF-A0A359BL26-F1
#
_entry.id   AF-A0A359BL26-F1
#
_cell.length_a   1.000
_cell.length_b   1.000
_cell.length_c   1.000
_cell.angle_alpha   90.00
_cell.angle_beta   90.00
_cell.angle_gamma   90.00
#
_symmetry.space_group_name_H-M   'P 1'
#
loop_
_entity.id
_entity.type
_entity.pdbx_description
1 polymer ?
#
loop_
_entity_poly.entity_id
_entity_poly.type
_entity_poly.pdbx_seq_one_letter_code
_entity_poly.pdbx_strand_id
1 'polypeptide(L)'
;MGLAVSQVRLLALTRRKADIELDIQVNSKRKQALTRKSTELSQTYYQRLQQSKIQYATSDGYENVDYDYIMGKSNGVAYDDEFLQQVATMSGNVAQKTCNSMILTNNYGKVILNDELSQVVAKAQAGFGDQATEIQTAEALKAFINQNTNSEAFSKINEIIEKVDKAVRNGSGSVDSTTIIAKMLKNGGYMEGGTVYLVDGTTDMYVGNAEKAKSGVNLTEGDFIKLQDGYNYKVLNSDGSIADANTYTCMYDKASGGLVKNTASSYMQYLGNIVSYFGPMISSALKNGITSNVNITGVMNPNDNSELASNGTVDLKDGKTLETMAKETLTANGKYCIIKDKNGNQSVWQRVNDVVSRVTNLSKIQTEVPGDSHQTYLAARNTDNLQSGLQSGMFQLCMVDNMAKGRYHKNTTLDFFIQMSYVSEKLDSSAREEITAWYNSEQSKISEQETYWDTEITNLSTELSSVNTEIDSVKTLKTNAIKSVFDWGNS
;
A
#
# COMPACT_ATOMS: atom_id res chain seq x y z
N MET A 1 44.35 13.64 -72.69
CA MET A 1 44.05 14.02 -71.29
C MET A 1 42.54 14.14 -70.99
N GLY A 2 41.69 14.62 -71.90
CA GLY A 2 40.24 14.80 -71.63
C GLY A 2 39.44 13.53 -71.26
N LEU A 3 39.81 12.36 -71.79
CA LEU A 3 39.15 11.08 -71.47
C LEU A 3 39.44 10.58 -70.04
N ALA A 4 40.64 10.80 -69.51
CA ALA A 4 40.99 10.40 -68.15
C ALA A 4 40.28 11.29 -67.11
N VAL A 5 40.20 12.59 -67.38
CA VAL A 5 39.48 13.55 -66.52
C VAL A 5 37.98 13.26 -66.48
N SER A 6 37.36 12.89 -67.62
CA SER A 6 35.94 12.51 -67.65
C SER A 6 35.65 11.20 -66.93
N GLN A 7 36.59 10.23 -66.95
CA GLN A 7 36.48 9.00 -66.16
C GLN A 7 36.57 9.27 -64.64
N VAL A 8 37.49 10.13 -64.20
CA VAL A 8 37.59 10.52 -62.78
C VAL A 8 36.33 11.23 -62.31
N ARG A 9 35.76 12.15 -63.11
CA ARG A 9 34.50 12.84 -62.78
C ARG A 9 33.31 11.87 -62.74
N LEU A 10 33.22 10.94 -63.70
CA LEU A 10 32.17 9.93 -63.71
C LEU A 10 32.22 9.04 -62.46
N LEU A 11 33.42 8.64 -62.04
CA LEU A 11 33.61 7.83 -60.83
C LEU A 11 33.16 8.60 -59.58
N ALA A 12 33.50 9.90 -59.49
CA ALA A 12 33.09 10.76 -58.39
C ALA A 12 31.56 10.93 -58.32
N LEU A 13 30.91 11.19 -59.46
CA LEU A 13 29.44 11.30 -59.53
C LEU A 13 28.74 9.97 -59.22
N THR A 14 29.32 8.85 -59.65
CA THR A 14 28.77 7.51 -59.33
C THR A 14 28.86 7.21 -57.84
N ARG A 15 29.94 7.65 -57.18
CA ARG A 15 30.08 7.55 -55.71
C ARG A 15 29.02 8.36 -54.99
N ARG A 16 28.87 9.63 -55.36
CA ARG A 16 27.85 10.54 -54.79
C ARG A 16 26.44 9.99 -55.00
N LYS A 17 26.15 9.41 -56.17
CA LYS A 17 24.88 8.72 -56.43
C LYS A 17 24.63 7.58 -55.44
N ALA A 18 25.62 6.71 -55.23
CA ALA A 18 25.49 5.59 -54.30
C ALA A 18 25.29 6.05 -52.85
N ASP A 19 25.96 7.14 -52.44
CA ASP A 19 25.80 7.73 -51.11
C ASP A 19 24.36 8.28 -50.93
N ILE A 20 23.84 9.01 -51.90
CA ILE A 20 22.45 9.53 -51.87
C ILE A 20 21.43 8.39 -51.84
N GLU A 21 21.62 7.35 -52.65
CA GLU A 21 20.73 6.17 -52.65
C GLU A 21 20.74 5.45 -51.30
N LEU A 22 21.90 5.36 -50.66
CA LEU A 22 22.03 4.82 -49.30
C LEU A 22 21.27 5.68 -48.28
N ASP A 23 21.44 7.00 -48.33
CA ASP A 23 20.78 7.92 -47.40
C ASP A 23 19.25 7.90 -47.55
N ILE A 24 18.74 7.81 -48.78
CA ILE A 24 17.30 7.62 -49.05
C ILE A 24 16.81 6.31 -48.41
N GLN A 25 17.55 5.21 -48.57
CA GLN A 25 17.16 3.93 -47.96
C GLN A 25 17.18 3.99 -46.43
N VAL A 26 18.18 4.63 -45.83
CA VAL A 26 18.28 4.80 -44.37
C VAL A 26 17.11 5.65 -43.86
N ASN A 27 16.81 6.77 -44.51
CA ASN A 27 15.71 7.65 -44.11
C ASN A 27 14.35 6.97 -44.30
N SER A 28 14.17 6.18 -45.36
CA SER A 28 12.96 5.36 -45.55
C SER A 28 12.78 4.33 -44.42
N LYS A 29 13.86 3.67 -43.97
CA LYS A 29 13.82 2.78 -42.81
C LYS A 29 13.50 3.51 -41.51
N ARG A 30 14.03 4.72 -41.30
CA ARG A 30 13.69 5.57 -40.15
C ARG A 30 12.20 5.92 -40.14
N LYS A 31 11.63 6.27 -41.30
CA LYS A 31 10.18 6.50 -41.45
C LYS A 31 9.36 5.26 -41.10
N GLN A 32 9.72 4.09 -41.64
CA GLN A 32 9.04 2.83 -41.29
C GLN A 32 9.08 2.53 -39.78
N ALA A 33 10.18 2.87 -39.10
CA ALA A 33 10.29 2.74 -37.65
C ALA A 33 9.37 3.71 -36.90
N LEU A 34 9.19 4.94 -37.39
CA LEU A 34 8.25 5.91 -36.82
C LEU A 34 6.80 5.47 -36.96
N THR A 35 6.41 4.92 -38.11
CA THR A 35 5.07 4.38 -38.32
C THR A 35 4.76 3.22 -37.36
N ARG A 36 5.76 2.37 -37.07
CA ARG A 36 5.62 1.32 -36.03
C ARG A 36 5.41 1.93 -34.64
N LYS A 37 6.20 2.95 -34.28
CA LYS A 37 6.03 3.67 -33.00
C LYS A 37 4.65 4.32 -32.88
N SER A 38 4.11 4.90 -33.95
CA SER A 38 2.75 5.47 -33.93
C SER A 38 1.70 4.38 -33.69
N THR A 39 1.85 3.21 -34.30
CA THR A 39 0.95 2.07 -34.08
C THR A 39 1.00 1.58 -32.62
N GLU A 40 2.20 1.46 -32.05
CA GLU A 40 2.41 1.10 -30.65
C GLU A 40 1.82 2.14 -29.70
N LEU A 41 2.04 3.44 -29.98
CA LEU A 41 1.48 4.55 -29.22
C LEU A 41 -0.06 4.47 -29.16
N SER A 42 -0.72 4.20 -30.29
CA SER A 42 -2.18 4.01 -30.31
C SER A 42 -2.61 2.82 -29.47
N GLN A 43 -1.89 1.69 -29.51
CA GLN A 43 -2.20 0.52 -28.67
C GLN A 43 -2.07 0.84 -27.18
N THR A 44 -0.99 1.50 -26.78
CA THR A 44 -0.78 1.95 -25.40
C THR A 44 -1.85 2.96 -24.96
N TYR A 45 -2.26 3.87 -25.84
CA TYR A 45 -3.34 4.81 -25.57
C TYR A 45 -4.66 4.10 -25.26
N TYR A 46 -5.06 3.11 -26.07
CA TYR A 46 -6.27 2.33 -25.83
C TYR A 46 -6.18 1.50 -24.54
N GLN A 47 -5.02 0.94 -24.22
CA GLN A 47 -4.79 0.23 -22.95
C GLN A 47 -4.95 1.17 -21.75
N ARG A 48 -4.36 2.37 -21.81
CA ARG A 48 -4.49 3.38 -20.74
C ARG A 48 -5.91 3.89 -20.58
N LEU A 49 -6.65 4.07 -21.67
CA LEU A 49 -8.07 4.44 -21.62
C LEU A 49 -8.97 3.36 -20.99
N GLN A 50 -8.57 2.09 -21.10
CA GLN A 50 -9.29 0.96 -20.53
C GLN A 50 -8.87 0.64 -19.10
N GLN A 51 -7.86 1.34 -18.54
CA GLN A 51 -7.51 1.16 -17.14
C GLN A 51 -8.69 1.57 -16.26
N SER A 52 -9.21 0.59 -15.55
CA SER A 52 -10.17 0.76 -14.49
C SER A 52 -9.44 0.98 -13.16
N LYS A 53 -10.14 1.59 -12.21
CA LYS A 53 -9.78 1.65 -10.81
C LYS A 53 -10.92 1.08 -9.98
N ILE A 54 -10.57 0.48 -8.86
CA ILE A 54 -11.50 -0.03 -7.86
C ILE A 54 -11.87 1.14 -6.94
N GLN A 55 -13.16 1.47 -6.90
CA GLN A 55 -13.70 2.63 -6.21
C GLN A 55 -14.85 2.24 -5.28
N TYR A 56 -15.02 2.97 -4.17
CA TYR A 56 -16.19 2.85 -3.29
C TYR A 56 -17.11 4.06 -3.46
N ALA A 57 -18.40 3.88 -3.16
CA ALA A 57 -19.39 4.96 -3.25
C ALA A 57 -19.31 5.84 -1.99
N THR A 58 -19.30 7.15 -2.20
CA THR A 58 -19.40 8.18 -1.15
C THR A 58 -20.67 9.01 -1.33
N SER A 59 -21.01 9.84 -0.35
CA SER A 59 -22.12 10.81 -0.45
C SER A 59 -21.99 11.73 -1.67
N ASP A 60 -20.75 12.02 -2.08
CA ASP A 60 -20.42 13.02 -3.08
C ASP A 60 -19.91 12.39 -4.40
N GLY A 61 -19.96 11.06 -4.52
CA GLY A 61 -19.59 10.35 -5.75
C GLY A 61 -18.86 9.05 -5.50
N TYR A 62 -17.68 8.90 -6.11
CA TYR A 62 -16.86 7.70 -6.03
C TYR A 62 -15.41 8.07 -5.74
N GLU A 63 -14.81 7.37 -4.80
CA GLU A 63 -13.42 7.55 -4.40
C GLU A 63 -12.63 6.26 -4.61
N ASN A 64 -11.32 6.38 -4.87
CA ASN A 64 -10.47 5.22 -5.08
C ASN A 64 -10.30 4.45 -3.78
N VAL A 65 -10.41 3.12 -3.85
CA VAL A 65 -10.08 2.26 -2.73
C VAL A 65 -8.58 2.39 -2.44
N ASP A 66 -8.26 2.96 -1.27
CA ASP A 66 -6.89 3.09 -0.79
C ASP A 66 -6.69 2.28 0.51
N TYR A 67 -5.44 2.25 0.97
CA TYR A 67 -5.10 1.56 2.21
C TYR A 67 -5.81 2.19 3.41
N ASP A 68 -5.92 3.52 3.44
CA ASP A 68 -6.50 4.25 4.56
C ASP A 68 -8.00 3.97 4.69
N TYR A 69 -8.71 3.77 3.59
CA TYR A 69 -10.08 3.27 3.55
C TYR A 69 -10.16 1.85 4.10
N ILE A 70 -9.29 0.92 3.65
CA ILE A 70 -9.39 -0.51 4.01
C ILE A 70 -8.79 -0.85 5.38
N MET A 71 -7.83 -0.11 5.90
CA MET A 71 -7.08 -0.48 7.11
C MET A 71 -7.00 0.68 8.12
N GLY A 72 -7.54 1.85 7.76
CA GLY A 72 -7.61 3.04 8.59
C GLY A 72 -6.48 4.03 8.30
N LYS A 73 -6.78 5.31 8.55
CA LYS A 73 -5.91 6.43 8.18
C LYS A 73 -4.65 6.48 9.03
N SER A 74 -3.49 6.25 8.39
CA SER A 74 -2.20 6.19 9.08
C SER A 74 -1.14 7.14 8.49
N ASN A 75 -0.36 7.76 9.36
CA ASN A 75 0.78 8.60 8.99
C ASN A 75 2.07 7.77 8.75
N GLY A 76 1.91 6.51 8.32
CA GLY A 76 3.00 5.55 8.12
C GLY A 76 3.23 4.67 9.34
N VAL A 77 3.65 5.28 10.44
CA VAL A 77 3.98 4.52 11.66
C VAL A 77 2.81 4.46 12.62
N ALA A 78 2.06 5.56 12.77
CA ALA A 78 0.97 5.69 13.73
C ALA A 78 -0.34 6.12 13.06
N TYR A 79 -1.47 5.84 13.71
CA TYR A 79 -2.76 6.38 13.32
C TYR A 79 -2.87 7.89 13.60
N ASP A 80 -3.72 8.55 12.81
CA ASP A 80 -4.04 9.96 13.00
C ASP A 80 -4.98 10.13 14.22
N ASP A 81 -4.63 11.01 15.16
CA ASP A 81 -5.39 11.17 16.42
C ASP A 81 -6.84 11.58 16.16
N GLU A 82 -7.07 12.40 15.12
CA GLU A 82 -8.41 12.80 14.69
C GLU A 82 -9.19 11.59 14.17
N PHE A 83 -8.58 10.75 13.34
CA PHE A 83 -9.20 9.51 12.87
C PHE A 83 -9.55 8.57 14.03
N LEU A 84 -8.64 8.36 14.98
CA LEU A 84 -8.90 7.53 16.16
C LEU A 84 -10.06 8.06 16.98
N GLN A 85 -10.14 9.39 17.16
CA GLN A 85 -11.27 10.04 17.81
C GLN A 85 -12.56 9.74 17.05
N GLN A 86 -12.56 9.93 15.73
CA GLN A 86 -13.74 9.72 14.89
C GLN A 86 -14.19 8.25 14.84
N VAL A 87 -13.27 7.28 14.84
CA VAL A 87 -13.58 5.84 14.95
C VAL A 87 -14.23 5.54 16.29
N ALA A 88 -13.68 6.08 17.38
CA ALA A 88 -14.23 5.87 18.71
C ALA A 88 -15.63 6.46 18.84
N THR A 89 -15.84 7.70 18.40
CA THR A 89 -17.13 8.40 18.51
C THR A 89 -18.14 8.03 17.42
N MET A 90 -17.70 7.35 16.36
CA MET A 90 -18.45 7.21 15.10
C MET A 90 -18.97 8.56 14.58
N SER A 91 -18.17 9.62 14.78
CA SER A 91 -18.52 10.98 14.37
C SER A 91 -17.75 11.41 13.13
N GLY A 92 -18.40 12.20 12.26
CA GLY A 92 -17.76 12.77 11.07
C GLY A 92 -17.77 11.82 9.87
N ASN A 93 -17.21 12.28 8.76
CA ASN A 93 -17.02 11.50 7.53
C ASN A 93 -15.78 10.59 7.67
N VAL A 94 -15.74 9.75 8.71
CA VAL A 94 -14.86 8.59 8.63
C VAL A 94 -15.25 7.88 7.35
N ALA A 95 -14.30 7.53 6.49
CA ALA A 95 -14.57 6.66 5.37
C ALA A 95 -14.94 5.29 5.96
N GLN A 96 -16.19 5.19 6.44
CA GLN A 96 -16.76 4.02 7.05
C GLN A 96 -16.82 3.03 5.91
N LYS A 97 -15.91 2.07 5.94
CA LYS A 97 -15.99 0.94 5.04
C LYS A 97 -17.42 0.43 5.09
N THR A 98 -17.96 0.08 3.95
CA THR A 98 -19.30 -0.52 3.90
C THR A 98 -19.41 -1.74 4.82
N CYS A 99 -18.28 -2.39 5.14
CA CYS A 99 -18.17 -3.36 6.23
C CYS A 99 -16.81 -3.29 6.95
N ASN A 100 -16.80 -3.18 8.29
CA ASN A 100 -15.57 -3.22 9.12
C ASN A 100 -14.85 -4.57 9.05
N SER A 101 -15.55 -5.65 8.71
CA SER A 101 -14.96 -6.98 8.51
C SER A 101 -14.13 -7.10 7.24
N MET A 102 -14.11 -6.07 6.37
CA MET A 102 -13.27 -6.05 5.18
C MET A 102 -11.83 -5.68 5.55
N ILE A 103 -10.90 -6.56 5.19
CA ILE A 103 -9.46 -6.43 5.47
C ILE A 103 -8.63 -6.64 4.20
N LEU A 104 -7.41 -6.11 4.22
CA LEU A 104 -6.43 -6.27 3.14
C LEU A 104 -5.42 -7.37 3.48
N THR A 105 -5.19 -8.27 2.52
CA THR A 105 -4.23 -9.36 2.63
C THR A 105 -3.33 -9.44 1.41
N ASN A 106 -2.17 -10.08 1.56
CA ASN A 106 -1.34 -10.45 0.40
C ASN A 106 -1.87 -11.72 -0.27
N ASN A 107 -1.28 -12.08 -1.41
CA ASN A 107 -1.54 -13.33 -2.15
C ASN A 107 -1.39 -14.65 -1.36
N TYR A 108 -0.73 -14.64 -0.20
CA TYR A 108 -0.61 -15.80 0.69
C TYR A 108 -1.69 -15.82 1.79
N GLY A 109 -2.59 -14.84 1.79
CA GLY A 109 -3.59 -14.66 2.82
C GLY A 109 -2.95 -14.33 4.17
N LYS A 110 -1.93 -13.46 4.19
CA LYS A 110 -1.42 -12.79 5.40
C LYS A 110 -1.93 -11.35 5.43
N VAL A 111 -2.27 -10.84 6.60
CA VAL A 111 -2.84 -9.49 6.76
C VAL A 111 -1.76 -8.42 6.57
N ILE A 112 -2.10 -7.34 5.86
CA ILE A 112 -1.21 -6.19 5.65
C ILE A 112 -1.58 -5.11 6.67
N LEU A 113 -0.76 -4.94 7.69
CA LEU A 113 -0.95 -3.96 8.76
C LEU A 113 0.10 -2.84 8.66
N ASN A 114 -0.19 -1.70 9.28
CA ASN A 114 0.80 -0.66 9.51
C ASN A 114 1.79 -1.12 10.60
N ASP A 115 2.86 -0.33 10.80
CA ASP A 115 3.92 -0.70 11.74
C ASP A 115 3.40 -0.80 13.19
N GLU A 116 2.53 0.13 13.62
CA GLU A 116 1.95 0.14 14.96
C GLU A 116 1.11 -1.10 15.27
N LEU A 117 0.11 -1.44 14.44
CA LEU A 117 -0.71 -2.63 14.70
C LEU A 117 0.11 -3.91 14.57
N SER A 118 1.10 -3.95 13.67
CA SER A 118 2.01 -5.08 13.55
C SER A 118 2.78 -5.31 14.85
N GLN A 119 3.30 -4.26 15.48
CA GLN A 119 4.01 -4.36 16.76
C GLN A 119 3.11 -4.83 17.89
N VAL A 120 1.88 -4.30 17.96
CA VAL A 120 0.89 -4.69 18.96
C VAL A 120 0.51 -6.17 18.82
N VAL A 121 0.23 -6.62 17.60
CA VAL A 121 -0.08 -8.02 17.27
C VAL A 121 1.10 -8.93 17.65
N ALA A 122 2.32 -8.55 17.29
CA ALA A 122 3.51 -9.34 17.60
C ALA A 122 3.76 -9.46 19.10
N LYS A 123 3.58 -8.38 19.87
CA LYS A 123 3.68 -8.41 21.34
C LYS A 123 2.62 -9.32 21.96
N ALA A 124 1.37 -9.25 21.48
CA ALA A 124 0.31 -10.11 21.97
C ALA A 124 0.57 -11.59 21.64
N GLN A 125 1.08 -11.88 20.45
CA GLN A 125 1.45 -13.23 20.05
C GLN A 125 2.62 -13.78 20.90
N ALA A 126 3.62 -12.95 21.22
CA ALA A 126 4.75 -13.35 22.05
C ALA A 126 4.36 -13.58 23.53
N GLY A 127 3.49 -12.74 24.08
CA GLY A 127 3.06 -12.83 25.48
C GLY A 127 1.95 -13.84 25.74
N PHE A 128 1.08 -14.08 24.74
CA PHE A 128 -0.16 -14.84 24.91
C PHE A 128 -0.37 -15.91 23.82
N GLY A 129 0.69 -16.34 23.12
CA GLY A 129 0.60 -17.26 21.98
C GLY A 129 -0.12 -18.59 22.26
N ASP A 130 -0.08 -19.07 23.50
CA ASP A 130 -0.75 -20.31 23.94
C ASP A 130 -2.25 -20.11 24.26
N GLN A 131 -2.73 -18.86 24.31
CA GLN A 131 -4.12 -18.53 24.62
C GLN A 131 -5.01 -18.56 23.37
N ALA A 132 -6.33 -18.55 23.56
CA ALA A 132 -7.27 -18.44 22.45
C ALA A 132 -7.09 -17.11 21.69
N THR A 133 -7.31 -17.11 20.37
CA THR A 133 -7.18 -15.91 19.51
C THR A 133 -7.99 -14.71 20.03
N GLU A 134 -9.15 -14.95 20.63
CA GLU A 134 -9.97 -13.89 21.25
C GLU A 134 -9.27 -13.18 22.41
N ILE A 135 -8.52 -13.91 23.24
CA ILE A 135 -7.77 -13.37 24.37
C ILE A 135 -6.55 -12.61 23.84
N GLN A 136 -5.82 -13.20 22.88
CA GLN A 136 -4.70 -12.52 22.22
C GLN A 136 -5.15 -11.21 21.55
N THR A 137 -6.31 -11.22 20.89
CA THR A 137 -6.89 -10.03 20.25
C THR A 137 -7.30 -8.99 21.28
N ALA A 138 -7.88 -9.40 22.40
CA ALA A 138 -8.24 -8.49 23.48
C ALA A 138 -7.01 -7.80 24.10
N GLU A 139 -5.93 -8.54 24.34
CA GLU A 139 -4.67 -7.98 24.85
C GLU A 139 -3.98 -7.07 23.83
N ALA A 140 -4.00 -7.44 22.54
CA ALA A 140 -3.55 -6.57 21.47
C ALA A 140 -4.35 -5.25 21.46
N LEU A 141 -5.68 -5.30 21.51
CA LEU A 141 -6.51 -4.10 21.55
C LEU A 141 -6.22 -3.21 22.77
N LYS A 142 -6.02 -3.80 23.96
CA LYS A 142 -5.59 -3.05 25.15
C LYS A 142 -4.25 -2.37 24.92
N ALA A 143 -3.27 -3.09 24.40
CA ALA A 143 -1.95 -2.54 24.12
C ALA A 143 -1.99 -1.41 23.07
N PHE A 144 -2.87 -1.52 22.07
CA PHE A 144 -3.12 -0.47 21.09
C PHE A 144 -3.77 0.77 21.74
N ILE A 145 -4.79 0.57 22.58
CA ILE A 145 -5.46 1.67 23.30
C ILE A 145 -4.47 2.42 24.19
N ASN A 146 -3.60 1.68 24.89
CA ASN A 146 -2.60 2.25 25.79
C ASN A 146 -1.50 3.01 25.05
N GLN A 147 -1.22 2.68 23.78
CA GLN A 147 -0.23 3.40 22.96
C GLN A 147 -0.79 4.70 22.36
N ASN A 148 -2.12 4.81 22.24
CA ASN A 148 -2.79 5.92 21.55
C ASN A 148 -3.53 6.88 22.51
N THR A 149 -2.98 7.13 23.69
CA THR A 149 -3.61 8.01 24.69
C THR A 149 -3.60 9.50 24.32
N ASN A 150 -3.01 9.88 23.18
CA ASN A 150 -3.06 11.25 22.68
C ASN A 150 -4.48 11.64 22.21
N SER A 151 -5.25 10.66 21.71
CA SER A 151 -6.67 10.84 21.41
C SER A 151 -7.49 10.86 22.71
N GLU A 152 -8.39 11.84 22.85
CA GLU A 152 -9.20 12.02 24.06
C GLU A 152 -10.06 10.78 24.37
N ALA A 153 -10.72 10.23 23.36
CA ALA A 153 -11.54 9.03 23.51
C ALA A 153 -10.71 7.84 23.99
N PHE A 154 -9.53 7.62 23.40
CA PHE A 154 -8.64 6.52 23.77
C PHE A 154 -8.06 6.71 25.18
N SER A 155 -7.68 7.94 25.56
CA SER A 155 -7.24 8.25 26.93
C SER A 155 -8.34 7.91 27.94
N LYS A 156 -9.60 8.29 27.67
CA LYS A 156 -10.72 8.03 28.59
C LYS A 156 -11.04 6.55 28.70
N ILE A 157 -10.93 5.80 27.61
CA ILE A 157 -11.10 4.34 27.62
C ILE A 157 -9.95 3.68 28.39
N ASN A 158 -8.70 4.14 28.20
CA ASN A 158 -7.56 3.62 28.96
C ASN A 158 -7.75 3.82 30.47
N GLU A 159 -8.20 5.01 30.91
CA GLU A 159 -8.54 5.26 32.33
C GLU A 159 -9.58 4.26 32.87
N ILE A 160 -10.56 3.85 32.05
CA ILE A 160 -11.59 2.87 32.42
C ILE A 160 -10.99 1.47 32.53
N ILE A 161 -10.21 1.05 31.51
CA ILE A 161 -9.50 -0.24 31.50
C ILE A 161 -8.64 -0.38 32.75
N GLU A 162 -7.85 0.65 33.07
CA GLU A 162 -7.00 0.64 34.26
C GLU A 162 -7.81 0.55 35.55
N LYS A 163 -8.94 1.24 35.66
CA LYS A 163 -9.81 1.18 36.84
C LYS A 163 -10.39 -0.22 37.04
N VAL A 164 -10.84 -0.87 35.96
CA VAL A 164 -11.35 -2.25 35.99
C VAL A 164 -10.24 -3.21 36.44
N ASP A 165 -9.06 -3.14 35.81
CA ASP A 165 -7.96 -4.03 36.16
C ASP A 165 -7.44 -3.79 37.60
N LYS A 166 -7.43 -2.53 38.07
CA LYS A 166 -7.11 -2.20 39.48
C LYS A 166 -8.14 -2.77 40.44
N ALA A 167 -9.43 -2.71 40.11
CA ALA A 167 -10.48 -3.28 40.95
C ALA A 167 -10.34 -4.81 41.10
N VAL A 168 -10.03 -5.52 40.02
CA VAL A 168 -9.76 -6.97 40.07
C VAL A 168 -8.53 -7.28 40.91
N ARG A 169 -7.41 -6.56 40.70
CA ARG A 169 -6.18 -6.76 41.49
C ARG A 169 -6.37 -6.52 42.99
N ASN A 170 -7.25 -5.59 43.35
CA ASN A 170 -7.57 -5.28 44.74
C ASN A 170 -8.63 -6.23 45.34
N GLY A 171 -9.06 -7.26 44.60
CA GLY A 171 -10.07 -8.23 45.05
C GLY A 171 -11.50 -7.67 45.11
N SER A 172 -11.72 -6.45 44.60
CA SER A 172 -13.01 -5.77 44.60
C SER A 172 -13.77 -5.90 43.27
N GLY A 173 -13.23 -6.63 42.29
CA GLY A 173 -13.86 -6.90 41.01
C GLY A 173 -13.67 -8.35 40.58
N SER A 174 -14.68 -8.92 39.91
CA SER A 174 -14.72 -10.33 39.51
C SER A 174 -14.17 -10.61 38.09
N VAL A 175 -14.15 -9.61 37.20
CA VAL A 175 -13.82 -9.81 35.77
C VAL A 175 -12.85 -8.72 35.28
N ASP A 176 -11.76 -9.14 34.65
CA ASP A 176 -10.75 -8.24 34.07
C ASP A 176 -11.19 -7.62 32.74
N SER A 177 -10.52 -6.54 32.35
CA SER A 177 -10.82 -5.84 31.09
C SER A 177 -10.59 -6.72 29.86
N THR A 178 -9.65 -7.66 29.91
CA THR A 178 -9.33 -8.59 28.82
C THR A 178 -10.52 -9.50 28.53
N THR A 179 -11.14 -10.05 29.57
CA THR A 179 -12.34 -10.88 29.45
C THR A 179 -13.52 -10.10 28.91
N ILE A 180 -13.66 -8.82 29.30
CA ILE A 180 -14.72 -7.94 28.77
C ILE A 180 -14.54 -7.72 27.27
N ILE A 181 -13.33 -7.36 26.83
CA ILE A 181 -13.03 -7.12 25.41
C ILE A 181 -13.15 -8.43 24.59
N ALA A 182 -12.68 -9.56 25.12
CA ALA A 182 -12.81 -10.87 24.48
C ALA A 182 -14.29 -11.25 24.25
N LYS A 183 -15.16 -10.92 25.20
CA LYS A 183 -16.61 -11.12 25.05
C LYS A 183 -17.23 -10.17 24.02
N MET A 184 -16.79 -8.91 23.97
CA MET A 184 -17.21 -7.98 22.89
C MET A 184 -16.80 -8.51 21.51
N LEU A 185 -15.60 -9.10 21.38
CA LEU A 185 -15.13 -9.71 20.14
C LEU A 185 -16.03 -10.86 19.65
N LYS A 186 -16.54 -11.71 20.56
CA LYS A 186 -17.48 -12.79 20.22
C LYS A 186 -18.81 -12.26 19.67
N ASN A 187 -19.24 -11.11 20.16
CA ASN A 187 -20.53 -10.52 19.84
C ASN A 187 -20.47 -9.46 18.73
N GLY A 188 -19.31 -9.23 18.12
CA GLY A 188 -19.19 -8.29 17.00
C GLY A 188 -19.01 -6.82 17.38
N GLY A 189 -18.70 -6.51 18.65
CA GLY A 189 -18.50 -5.14 19.14
C GLY A 189 -19.65 -4.61 20.00
N TYR A 190 -19.88 -3.29 19.97
CA TYR A 190 -21.01 -2.65 20.67
C TYR A 190 -22.31 -2.86 19.88
N MET A 191 -23.34 -3.36 20.56
CA MET A 191 -24.71 -3.43 20.02
C MET A 191 -25.55 -2.33 20.67
N GLU A 192 -26.18 -1.47 19.86
CA GLU A 192 -27.08 -0.42 20.36
C GLU A 192 -28.29 -1.08 21.07
N GLY A 193 -28.47 -0.77 22.36
CA GLY A 193 -29.32 -1.53 23.29
C GLY A 193 -28.56 -2.15 24.47
N GLY A 194 -27.22 -2.21 24.39
CA GLY A 194 -26.34 -2.76 25.40
C GLY A 194 -26.21 -4.28 25.32
N THR A 195 -25.01 -4.79 25.61
CA THR A 195 -24.71 -6.23 25.63
C THR A 195 -24.99 -6.80 27.02
N VAL A 196 -26.20 -7.28 27.27
CA VAL A 196 -26.47 -8.09 28.47
C VAL A 196 -25.71 -9.41 28.37
N TYR A 197 -24.81 -9.69 29.32
CA TYR A 197 -24.24 -11.03 29.49
C TYR A 197 -25.07 -11.81 30.52
N LEU A 198 -25.24 -13.10 30.26
CA LEU A 198 -25.48 -14.12 31.29
C LEU A 198 -24.24 -15.00 31.31
N VAL A 199 -23.61 -15.16 32.48
CA VAL A 199 -22.57 -16.16 32.67
C VAL A 199 -23.24 -17.37 33.29
N ASP A 200 -23.33 -18.44 32.50
CA ASP A 200 -23.54 -19.83 32.90
C ASP A 200 -24.19 -20.01 34.28
N GLY A 201 -25.50 -19.77 34.34
CA GLY A 201 -26.43 -20.18 35.40
C GLY A 201 -26.13 -19.81 36.85
N THR A 202 -25.02 -19.15 37.18
CA THR A 202 -24.52 -19.08 38.57
C THR A 202 -23.84 -17.77 38.96
N THR A 203 -23.48 -16.87 38.03
CA THR A 203 -22.90 -15.55 38.41
C THR A 203 -23.22 -14.44 37.42
N ASP A 204 -24.31 -13.72 37.65
CA ASP A 204 -24.84 -12.73 36.72
C ASP A 204 -24.05 -11.40 36.71
N MET A 205 -23.40 -11.08 35.59
CA MET A 205 -22.92 -9.73 35.24
C MET A 205 -23.66 -9.23 34.00
N TYR A 206 -24.40 -8.11 34.11
CA TYR A 206 -25.11 -7.49 32.99
C TYR A 206 -24.35 -6.26 32.49
N VAL A 207 -24.14 -6.11 31.17
CA VAL A 207 -23.65 -4.85 30.56
C VAL A 207 -24.71 -4.33 29.57
N GLY A 208 -25.93 -4.12 30.06
CA GLY A 208 -27.05 -3.62 29.27
C GLY A 208 -27.53 -2.24 29.76
N ASN A 209 -28.36 -1.58 28.94
CA ASN A 209 -29.09 -0.38 29.33
C ASN A 209 -29.79 -0.58 30.70
N ALA A 210 -29.49 0.29 31.68
CA ALA A 210 -29.90 0.14 33.07
C ALA A 210 -31.42 0.09 33.31
N GLU A 211 -32.26 0.52 32.36
CA GLU A 211 -33.72 0.50 32.53
C GLU A 211 -34.33 -0.91 32.51
N LYS A 212 -33.79 -1.87 31.74
CA LYS A 212 -34.33 -3.25 31.71
C LYS A 212 -33.75 -4.16 32.80
N ALA A 213 -32.64 -3.77 33.44
CA ALA A 213 -32.11 -4.48 34.60
C ALA A 213 -32.96 -4.26 35.88
N LYS A 214 -33.99 -3.40 35.83
CA LYS A 214 -34.75 -2.96 37.01
C LYS A 214 -35.97 -3.80 37.38
N SER A 215 -36.36 -4.85 36.64
CA SER A 215 -37.47 -5.71 37.05
C SER A 215 -37.61 -7.00 36.23
N GLY A 216 -37.25 -8.15 36.81
CA GLY A 216 -37.94 -9.44 36.60
C GLY A 216 -38.01 -10.07 35.20
N VAL A 217 -37.27 -9.58 34.20
CA VAL A 217 -37.28 -10.15 32.84
C VAL A 217 -36.14 -11.17 32.71
N ASN A 218 -36.49 -12.44 32.54
CA ASN A 218 -35.55 -13.49 32.17
C ASN A 218 -35.21 -13.33 30.68
N LEU A 219 -33.96 -12.98 30.37
CA LEU A 219 -33.44 -12.99 29.01
C LEU A 219 -32.84 -14.37 28.71
N THR A 220 -33.12 -14.94 27.55
CA THR A 220 -32.51 -16.21 27.11
C THR A 220 -31.54 -15.99 25.96
N GLU A 221 -30.57 -16.90 25.79
CA GLU A 221 -29.63 -16.90 24.67
C GLU A 221 -30.42 -17.13 23.36
N GLY A 222 -30.81 -16.05 22.68
CA GLY A 222 -31.65 -16.12 21.49
C GLY A 222 -32.55 -14.90 21.24
N ASP A 223 -32.73 -14.00 22.21
CA ASP A 223 -33.69 -12.88 22.09
C ASP A 223 -33.19 -11.67 21.28
N PHE A 224 -32.14 -11.82 20.45
CA PHE A 224 -31.60 -10.73 19.64
C PHE A 224 -32.06 -10.87 18.17
N ILE A 225 -32.89 -9.92 17.74
CA ILE A 225 -33.31 -9.80 16.34
C ILE A 225 -32.11 -9.36 15.51
N LYS A 226 -31.67 -10.23 14.61
CA LYS A 226 -30.71 -9.93 13.55
C LYS A 226 -31.47 -9.22 12.42
N LEU A 227 -31.05 -8.01 12.05
CA LEU A 227 -31.46 -7.43 10.76
C LEU A 227 -30.23 -6.97 9.97
N GLN A 228 -30.29 -7.20 8.66
CA GLN A 228 -29.27 -6.84 7.67
C GLN A 228 -29.04 -5.32 7.63
N ASP A 229 -27.81 -4.98 7.27
CA ASP A 229 -27.34 -3.67 6.83
C ASP A 229 -26.99 -2.63 7.90
N GLY A 230 -25.69 -2.59 8.19
CA GLY A 230 -24.99 -1.32 8.16
C GLY A 230 -24.84 -0.64 9.50
N TYR A 231 -25.76 0.25 9.89
CA TYR A 231 -25.24 1.41 10.63
C TYR A 231 -26.13 2.14 11.66
N ASN A 232 -27.35 1.72 12.07
CA ASN A 232 -28.05 2.34 13.23
C ASN A 232 -29.22 1.49 13.78
N TYR A 233 -29.41 1.34 15.11
CA TYR A 233 -30.59 0.67 15.70
C TYR A 233 -31.19 1.42 16.91
N LYS A 234 -32.43 1.90 16.80
CA LYS A 234 -33.13 2.55 17.93
C LYS A 234 -33.66 1.57 18.96
N VAL A 235 -33.50 1.89 20.25
CA VAL A 235 -34.12 1.14 21.37
C VAL A 235 -35.60 1.51 21.48
N LEU A 236 -36.45 0.50 21.37
CA LEU A 236 -37.90 0.63 21.58
C LEU A 236 -38.29 0.12 22.98
N ASN A 237 -39.17 0.85 23.64
CA ASN A 237 -39.93 0.38 24.80
C ASN A 237 -40.81 -0.83 24.39
N SER A 238 -41.31 -1.57 25.38
CA SER A 238 -42.19 -2.74 25.13
C SER A 238 -43.49 -2.39 24.39
N ASP A 239 -43.83 -1.10 24.31
CA ASP A 239 -44.98 -0.55 23.57
C ASP A 239 -44.62 0.00 22.18
N GLY A 240 -43.35 -0.09 21.77
CA GLY A 240 -42.88 0.38 20.46
C GLY A 240 -42.49 1.88 20.40
N SER A 241 -42.46 2.60 21.52
CA SER A 241 -41.97 3.99 21.58
C SER A 241 -40.44 4.09 21.74
N ILE A 242 -39.80 5.17 21.27
CA ILE A 242 -38.35 5.40 21.40
C ILE A 242 -38.03 5.78 22.86
N ALA A 243 -37.07 5.10 23.50
CA ALA A 243 -36.69 5.38 24.89
C ALA A 243 -35.82 6.65 25.01
N ASP A 244 -36.26 7.63 25.81
CA ASP A 244 -35.61 8.94 25.93
C ASP A 244 -34.30 8.93 26.77
N ALA A 245 -33.20 9.24 26.09
CA ALA A 245 -32.02 10.06 26.44
C ALA A 245 -31.22 9.95 27.77
N ASN A 246 -31.57 9.16 28.79
CA ASN A 246 -30.76 9.11 30.03
C ASN A 246 -30.35 7.68 30.46
N THR A 247 -29.69 6.97 29.56
CA THR A 247 -29.25 5.58 29.77
C THR A 247 -27.85 5.54 30.39
N TYR A 248 -27.79 5.18 31.68
CA TYR A 248 -26.53 4.85 32.36
C TYR A 248 -26.11 3.42 31.98
N THR A 249 -24.85 3.22 31.59
CA THR A 249 -24.27 1.88 31.39
C THR A 249 -23.29 1.62 32.54
N CYS A 250 -23.60 0.64 33.39
CA CYS A 250 -22.74 0.22 34.48
C CYS A 250 -22.19 -1.18 34.22
N MET A 251 -20.94 -1.41 34.61
CA MET A 251 -20.42 -2.76 34.85
C MET A 251 -20.87 -3.15 36.26
N TYR A 252 -21.83 -4.08 36.35
CA TYR A 252 -22.37 -4.54 37.63
C TYR A 252 -21.74 -5.88 38.02
N ASP A 253 -20.97 -5.89 39.11
CA ASP A 253 -20.51 -7.11 39.79
C ASP A 253 -21.35 -7.36 41.04
N LYS A 254 -22.13 -8.44 41.04
CA LYS A 254 -23.02 -8.83 42.14
C LYS A 254 -22.24 -9.40 43.34
N ALA A 255 -21.03 -9.94 43.14
CA ALA A 255 -20.27 -10.63 44.18
C ALA A 255 -19.57 -9.66 45.15
N SER A 256 -19.25 -8.45 44.70
CA SER A 256 -18.52 -7.44 45.49
C SER A 256 -19.42 -6.32 46.03
N GLY A 257 -20.68 -6.22 45.59
CA GLY A 257 -21.55 -5.08 45.91
C GLY A 257 -21.01 -3.72 45.41
N GLY A 258 -19.91 -3.73 44.65
CA GLY A 258 -19.21 -2.56 44.17
C GLY A 258 -19.70 -2.20 42.79
N LEU A 259 -20.62 -1.23 42.72
CA LEU A 259 -20.91 -0.57 41.45
C LEU A 259 -19.64 0.13 40.95
N VAL A 260 -19.21 -0.14 39.72
CA VAL A 260 -18.48 0.87 38.95
C VAL A 260 -19.51 1.92 38.50
N LYS A 261 -19.91 2.77 39.44
CA LYS A 261 -20.71 3.97 39.17
C LYS A 261 -19.83 4.96 38.42
N ASN A 262 -20.38 5.61 37.39
CA ASN A 262 -19.79 6.68 36.58
C ASN A 262 -18.79 6.30 35.48
N THR A 263 -19.07 5.25 34.69
CA THR A 263 -18.60 5.26 33.30
C THR A 263 -19.69 5.85 32.43
N ALA A 264 -19.41 6.99 31.78
CA ALA A 264 -20.36 7.57 30.83
C ALA A 264 -20.65 6.53 29.74
N SER A 265 -21.93 6.32 29.45
CA SER A 265 -22.42 5.35 28.45
C SER A 265 -21.68 5.45 27.12
N SER A 266 -21.31 6.68 26.76
CA SER A 266 -20.50 7.03 25.59
C SER A 266 -19.16 6.29 25.52
N TYR A 267 -18.40 6.12 26.61
CA TYR A 267 -17.06 5.52 26.52
C TYR A 267 -17.08 4.00 26.32
N MET A 268 -18.13 3.31 26.79
CA MET A 268 -18.32 1.88 26.51
C MET A 268 -18.76 1.65 25.06
N GLN A 269 -19.57 2.56 24.52
CA GLN A 269 -19.86 2.62 23.09
C GLN A 269 -18.58 2.85 22.29
N TYR A 270 -17.72 3.78 22.72
CA TYR A 270 -16.44 4.03 22.05
C TYR A 270 -15.54 2.80 22.05
N LEU A 271 -15.44 2.10 23.19
CA LEU A 271 -14.67 0.86 23.25
C LEU A 271 -15.21 -0.17 22.25
N GLY A 272 -16.52 -0.41 22.21
CA GLY A 272 -17.05 -1.39 21.27
C GLY A 272 -17.00 -0.96 19.80
N ASN A 273 -16.98 0.35 19.51
CA ASN A 273 -16.68 0.87 18.17
C ASN A 273 -15.23 0.56 17.76
N ILE A 274 -14.26 0.79 18.64
CA ILE A 274 -12.84 0.43 18.43
C ILE A 274 -12.71 -1.09 18.23
N VAL A 275 -13.38 -1.89 19.06
CA VAL A 275 -13.40 -3.35 18.94
C VAL A 275 -13.98 -3.79 17.59
N SER A 276 -15.09 -3.19 17.15
CA SER A 276 -15.71 -3.51 15.86
C SER A 276 -14.82 -3.16 14.66
N TYR A 277 -14.10 -2.04 14.73
CA TYR A 277 -13.24 -1.56 13.64
C TYR A 277 -11.91 -2.32 13.56
N PHE A 278 -11.15 -2.38 14.67
CA PHE A 278 -9.81 -2.96 14.69
C PHE A 278 -9.79 -4.45 15.02
N GLY A 279 -10.83 -4.95 15.68
CA GLY A 279 -10.94 -6.36 16.07
C GLY A 279 -10.78 -7.34 14.91
N PRO A 280 -11.45 -7.16 13.75
CA PRO A 280 -11.30 -8.06 12.61
C PRO A 280 -9.88 -8.06 12.05
N MET A 281 -9.24 -6.89 11.98
CA MET A 281 -7.86 -6.76 11.47
C MET A 281 -6.87 -7.50 12.38
N ILE A 282 -6.93 -7.24 13.68
CA ILE A 282 -6.02 -7.79 14.69
C ILE A 282 -6.22 -9.30 14.84
N SER A 283 -7.47 -9.78 14.92
CA SER A 283 -7.73 -11.21 15.10
C SER A 283 -7.33 -12.01 13.88
N SER A 284 -7.61 -11.49 12.67
CA SER A 284 -7.20 -12.13 11.43
C SER A 284 -5.68 -12.17 11.27
N ALA A 285 -5.00 -11.10 11.69
CA ALA A 285 -3.55 -11.02 11.75
C ALA A 285 -2.94 -12.05 12.70
N LEU A 286 -3.48 -12.18 13.92
CA LEU A 286 -3.05 -13.19 14.89
C LEU A 286 -3.29 -14.63 14.39
N LYS A 287 -4.42 -14.86 13.70
CA LYS A 287 -4.79 -16.20 13.27
C LYS A 287 -4.07 -16.67 12.00
N ASN A 288 -3.94 -15.78 11.02
CA ASN A 288 -3.46 -16.12 9.67
C ASN A 288 -2.05 -15.62 9.41
N GLY A 289 -1.48 -14.91 10.37
CA GLY A 289 -0.22 -14.22 10.24
C GLY A 289 -0.41 -12.85 9.64
N ILE A 290 0.51 -11.98 10.03
CA ILE A 290 0.77 -10.71 9.39
C ILE A 290 1.79 -10.93 8.28
N THR A 291 1.84 -9.99 7.34
CA THR A 291 2.84 -9.99 6.26
C THR A 291 4.28 -9.90 6.75
N SER A 292 4.49 -9.76 8.07
CA SER A 292 5.80 -9.74 8.72
C SER A 292 6.17 -11.05 9.39
N ASN A 293 7.47 -11.37 9.36
CA ASN A 293 8.16 -11.45 10.64
C ASN A 293 8.30 -10.01 11.13
N VAL A 294 7.55 -9.60 12.16
CA VAL A 294 8.03 -8.47 12.96
C VAL A 294 9.35 -9.01 13.46
N ASN A 295 10.44 -8.34 13.12
CA ASN A 295 11.65 -8.46 13.90
C ASN A 295 11.24 -8.07 15.33
N ILE A 296 10.87 -9.07 16.13
CA ILE A 296 10.76 -8.97 17.60
C ILE A 296 12.16 -8.62 18.18
N THR A 297 13.17 -8.52 17.32
CA THR A 297 14.46 -7.85 17.53
C THR A 297 14.86 -7.14 16.23
N GLY A 298 14.72 -5.81 16.14
CA GLY A 298 15.41 -5.05 15.08
C GLY A 298 14.55 -4.30 14.06
N VAL A 299 13.52 -3.57 14.48
CA VAL A 299 13.31 -2.24 13.87
C VAL A 299 14.32 -1.33 14.55
N MET A 300 15.38 -0.99 13.82
CA MET A 300 16.33 0.05 14.17
C MET A 300 15.56 1.33 14.46
N ASN A 301 15.35 1.62 15.74
CA ASN A 301 15.38 3.00 16.17
C ASN A 301 16.82 3.48 15.90
N PRO A 302 17.04 4.55 15.12
CA PRO A 302 18.38 5.12 14.93
C PRO A 302 19.06 5.52 16.25
N ASN A 303 18.30 5.53 17.37
CA ASN A 303 18.76 5.81 18.72
C ASN A 303 18.83 4.55 19.62
N ASP A 304 18.54 3.34 19.12
CA ASP A 304 18.70 2.10 19.89
C ASP A 304 20.11 1.53 19.67
N ASN A 305 20.96 1.77 20.66
CA ASN A 305 22.38 1.41 20.66
C ASN A 305 22.66 -0.06 21.02
N SER A 306 21.63 -0.92 21.07
CA SER A 306 21.77 -2.31 21.55
C SER A 306 22.53 -3.24 20.60
N GLU A 307 22.46 -3.04 19.27
CA GLU A 307 23.21 -3.82 18.27
C GLU A 307 24.45 -3.12 17.71
N LEU A 308 24.66 -1.86 18.09
CA LEU A 308 25.92 -1.17 17.83
C LEU A 308 27.04 -1.91 18.56
N ALA A 309 28.17 -2.13 17.88
CA ALA A 309 29.39 -2.50 18.60
C ALA A 309 29.60 -1.47 19.73
N SER A 310 30.22 -1.88 20.85
CA SER A 310 30.34 -1.08 22.08
C SER A 310 30.94 0.33 21.88
N ASN A 311 31.48 0.62 20.70
CA ASN A 311 31.85 1.94 20.20
C ASN A 311 31.13 2.25 18.86
N GLY A 312 29.81 2.44 18.88
CA GLY A 312 28.96 2.44 17.69
C GLY A 312 29.30 3.46 16.60
N THR A 313 30.04 4.52 16.93
CA THR A 313 30.65 5.44 15.97
C THR A 313 32.13 5.57 16.26
N VAL A 314 32.97 5.35 15.25
CA VAL A 314 34.42 5.44 15.38
C VAL A 314 34.98 6.38 14.32
N ASP A 315 35.81 7.32 14.73
CA ASP A 315 36.55 8.18 13.80
C ASP A 315 37.72 7.40 13.18
N LEU A 316 37.95 7.61 11.89
CA LEU A 316 39.07 6.99 11.17
C LEU A 316 40.41 7.44 11.79
N LYS A 317 41.18 6.49 12.31
CA LYS A 317 42.52 6.74 12.85
C LYS A 317 43.55 6.90 11.73
N ASP A 318 44.57 7.72 11.98
CA ASP A 318 45.66 7.95 11.02
C ASP A 318 46.33 6.63 10.60
N GLY A 319 46.51 6.48 9.28
CA GLY A 319 47.17 5.32 8.68
C GLY A 319 46.27 4.09 8.47
N LYS A 320 44.98 4.12 8.85
CA LYS A 320 44.05 3.00 8.62
C LYS A 320 43.04 3.30 7.52
N THR A 321 42.60 2.25 6.81
CA THR A 321 41.49 2.33 5.86
C THR A 321 40.15 2.14 6.58
N LEU A 322 39.05 2.61 5.97
CA LEU A 322 37.69 2.42 6.49
C LEU A 322 37.38 0.92 6.72
N GLU A 323 37.81 0.05 5.81
CA GLU A 323 37.58 -1.39 5.92
C GLU A 323 38.36 -2.02 7.08
N THR A 324 39.63 -1.62 7.26
CA THR A 324 40.46 -2.10 8.38
C THR A 324 39.84 -1.72 9.71
N MET A 325 39.35 -0.48 9.84
CA MET A 325 38.65 -0.01 11.05
C MET A 325 37.35 -0.78 11.29
N ALA A 326 36.58 -1.08 10.25
CA ALA A 326 35.34 -1.86 10.36
C ALA A 326 35.61 -3.29 10.87
N LYS A 327 36.66 -3.93 10.35
CA LYS A 327 37.08 -5.28 10.76
C LYS A 327 37.50 -5.36 12.23
N GLU A 328 38.16 -4.33 12.72
CA GLU A 328 38.57 -4.22 14.13
C GLU A 328 37.39 -3.92 15.06
N THR A 329 36.40 -3.17 14.59
CA THR A 329 35.24 -2.73 15.40
C THR A 329 34.15 -3.81 15.47
N LEU A 330 33.91 -4.52 14.38
CA LEU A 330 32.90 -5.56 14.28
C LEU A 330 33.48 -6.89 14.71
N THR A 331 33.16 -7.37 15.92
CA THR A 331 33.68 -8.63 16.48
C THR A 331 32.71 -9.81 16.43
N ALA A 332 31.44 -9.57 16.06
CA ALA A 332 30.41 -10.61 15.97
C ALA A 332 29.54 -10.41 14.72
N ASN A 333 28.99 -11.50 14.20
CA ASN A 333 28.03 -11.48 13.08
C ASN A 333 26.74 -10.74 13.47
N GLY A 334 26.14 -10.04 12.51
CA GLY A 334 24.90 -9.27 12.71
C GLY A 334 25.11 -7.89 13.31
N LYS A 335 26.34 -7.50 13.68
CA LYS A 335 26.64 -6.17 14.22
C LYS A 335 26.92 -5.13 13.14
N TYR A 336 26.65 -3.87 13.49
CA TYR A 336 26.91 -2.69 12.66
C TYR A 336 27.85 -1.69 13.35
N CYS A 337 28.59 -0.92 12.55
CA CYS A 337 29.35 0.22 13.02
C CYS A 337 29.35 1.36 11.99
N ILE A 338 29.40 2.60 12.49
CA ILE A 338 29.54 3.81 11.67
C ILE A 338 30.98 4.29 11.74
N ILE A 339 31.62 4.48 10.60
CA ILE A 339 32.97 5.02 10.52
C ILE A 339 32.92 6.39 9.86
N LYS A 340 33.45 7.41 10.55
CA LYS A 340 33.60 8.76 10.03
C LYS A 340 34.97 8.89 9.38
N ASP A 341 35.01 9.32 8.12
CA ASP A 341 36.26 9.69 7.48
C ASP A 341 36.82 11.00 8.08
N LYS A 342 38.04 11.38 7.67
CA LYS A 342 38.70 12.62 8.14
C LYS A 342 37.94 13.91 7.80
N ASN A 343 37.01 13.84 6.86
CA ASN A 343 36.15 14.96 6.44
C ASN A 343 34.78 14.93 7.14
N GLY A 344 34.54 13.98 8.04
CA GLY A 344 33.28 13.79 8.76
C GLY A 344 32.21 13.01 7.99
N ASN A 345 32.51 12.49 6.78
CA ASN A 345 31.55 11.69 6.03
C ASN A 345 31.42 10.31 6.67
N GLN A 346 30.16 9.86 6.81
CA GLN A 346 29.84 8.60 7.46
C GLN A 346 29.74 7.46 6.45
N SER A 347 30.18 6.27 6.86
CA SER A 347 29.96 5.03 6.12
C SER A 347 29.52 3.93 7.07
N VAL A 348 28.48 3.19 6.68
CA VAL A 348 27.94 2.08 7.46
C VAL A 348 28.57 0.77 6.98
N TRP A 349 28.97 -0.05 7.94
CA TRP A 349 29.61 -1.35 7.71
C TRP A 349 28.91 -2.43 8.53
N GLN A 350 28.87 -3.64 7.99
CA GLN A 350 28.26 -4.81 8.62
C GLN A 350 29.19 -6.03 8.56
N ARG A 351 29.01 -6.97 9.49
CA ARG A 351 29.66 -8.30 9.46
C ARG A 351 28.61 -9.38 9.27
N VAL A 352 28.71 -10.14 8.18
CA VAL A 352 27.81 -11.26 7.86
C VAL A 352 28.66 -12.47 7.51
N ASN A 353 28.48 -13.58 8.24
CA ASN A 353 29.24 -14.82 8.05
C ASN A 353 30.76 -14.58 8.00
N ASP A 354 31.27 -13.80 8.96
CA ASP A 354 32.68 -13.39 9.08
C ASP A 354 33.25 -12.53 7.94
N VAL A 355 32.40 -12.12 7.00
CA VAL A 355 32.76 -11.15 5.96
C VAL A 355 32.31 -9.76 6.39
N VAL A 356 33.26 -8.82 6.42
CA VAL A 356 33.00 -7.40 6.67
C VAL A 356 32.86 -6.68 5.35
N SER A 357 31.74 -6.00 5.14
CA SER A 357 31.44 -5.30 3.89
C SER A 357 30.83 -3.92 4.13
N ARG A 358 31.09 -3.00 3.19
CA ARG A 358 30.51 -1.66 3.19
C ARG A 358 29.09 -1.73 2.67
N VAL A 359 28.15 -1.08 3.36
CA VAL A 359 26.79 -0.91 2.87
C VAL A 359 26.80 0.20 1.81
N THR A 360 26.87 -0.19 0.54
CA THR A 360 27.07 0.75 -0.59
C THR A 360 25.77 1.31 -1.16
N ASN A 361 24.61 0.77 -0.79
CA ASN A 361 23.31 1.25 -1.23
C ASN A 361 22.33 1.22 -0.07
N LEU A 362 22.20 2.34 0.66
CA LEU A 362 21.09 2.53 1.61
C LEU A 362 19.72 2.38 0.90
N SER A 363 19.64 2.71 -0.39
CA SER A 363 18.44 2.61 -1.23
C SER A 363 18.21 1.23 -1.87
N LYS A 364 19.20 0.34 -1.96
CA LYS A 364 19.03 -1.02 -2.54
C LYS A 364 18.85 -2.12 -1.50
N ILE A 365 18.88 -1.79 -0.21
CA ILE A 365 18.28 -2.67 0.81
C ILE A 365 16.74 -2.69 0.65
N GLN A 366 16.15 -1.72 -0.07
CA GLN A 366 14.70 -1.57 -0.20
C GLN A 366 14.02 -2.39 -1.32
N THR A 367 14.74 -3.10 -2.21
CA THR A 367 14.07 -3.72 -3.38
C THR A 367 14.33 -5.21 -3.64
N GLU A 368 15.19 -5.90 -2.89
CA GLU A 368 15.42 -7.35 -3.13
C GLU A 368 15.58 -8.16 -1.84
N VAL A 369 14.78 -7.88 -0.81
CA VAL A 369 14.55 -8.84 0.28
C VAL A 369 13.13 -9.39 0.14
N PRO A 370 12.97 -10.64 -0.30
CA PRO A 370 11.71 -11.36 -0.13
C PRO A 370 11.45 -11.49 1.38
N GLY A 371 10.56 -10.66 1.93
CA GLY A 371 10.11 -10.80 3.31
C GLY A 371 10.12 -9.54 4.19
N ASP A 372 10.44 -8.35 3.66
CA ASP A 372 10.32 -7.13 4.48
C ASP A 372 8.87 -6.61 4.45
N SER A 373 8.15 -6.81 5.56
CA SER A 373 6.74 -6.43 5.73
C SER A 373 6.48 -4.96 5.58
N HIS A 374 7.46 -4.13 5.96
CA HIS A 374 7.36 -2.70 5.80
C HIS A 374 7.26 -2.33 4.32
N GLN A 375 7.97 -3.04 3.42
CA GLN A 375 7.87 -2.82 1.99
C GLN A 375 6.50 -3.21 1.41
N THR A 376 5.91 -4.30 1.91
CA THR A 376 4.57 -4.72 1.47
C THR A 376 3.51 -3.73 1.94
N TYR A 377 3.62 -3.21 3.17
CA TYR A 377 2.79 -2.13 3.68
C TYR A 377 3.00 -0.84 2.87
N LEU A 378 4.24 -0.40 2.63
CA LEU A 378 4.54 0.80 1.85
C LEU A 378 4.00 0.70 0.41
N ALA A 379 4.10 -0.49 -0.19
CA ALA A 379 3.50 -0.76 -1.49
C ALA A 379 1.97 -0.67 -1.44
N ALA A 380 1.33 -1.25 -0.43
CA ALA A 380 -0.12 -1.17 -0.25
C ALA A 380 -0.60 0.25 0.09
N ARG A 381 0.19 1.05 0.80
CA ARG A 381 -0.13 2.44 1.17
C ARG A 381 -0.16 3.35 -0.05
N ASN A 382 0.64 3.07 -1.07
CA ASN A 382 0.58 3.79 -2.34
C ASN A 382 -0.67 3.34 -3.12
N THR A 383 -1.61 4.25 -3.35
CA THR A 383 -2.90 3.95 -4.00
C THR A 383 -2.72 3.31 -5.37
N ASP A 384 -1.80 3.78 -6.20
CA ASP A 384 -1.61 3.21 -7.55
C ASP A 384 -1.05 1.77 -7.51
N ASN A 385 -0.13 1.51 -6.60
CA ASN A 385 0.41 0.17 -6.36
C ASN A 385 -0.65 -0.77 -5.78
N LEU A 386 -1.49 -0.28 -4.87
CA LEU A 386 -2.60 -1.05 -4.32
C LEU A 386 -3.61 -1.42 -5.41
N GLN A 387 -4.01 -0.44 -6.21
CA GLN A 387 -4.96 -0.62 -7.32
C GLN A 387 -4.45 -1.65 -8.32
N SER A 388 -3.18 -1.50 -8.75
CA SER A 388 -2.51 -2.46 -9.63
C SER A 388 -2.37 -3.85 -8.97
N GLY A 389 -2.10 -3.88 -7.67
CA GLY A 389 -1.96 -5.10 -6.89
C GLY A 389 -3.28 -5.85 -6.69
N LEU A 390 -4.40 -5.14 -6.54
CA LEU A 390 -5.75 -5.72 -6.46
C LEU A 390 -6.17 -6.32 -7.81
N GLN A 391 -5.87 -5.63 -8.92
CA GLN A 391 -6.18 -6.11 -10.27
C GLN A 391 -5.32 -7.32 -10.68
N SER A 392 -4.05 -7.33 -10.27
CA SER A 392 -3.12 -8.45 -10.55
C SER A 392 -3.25 -9.63 -9.58
N GLY A 393 -4.02 -9.47 -8.48
CA GLY A 393 -4.17 -10.48 -7.43
C GLY A 393 -2.96 -10.59 -6.48
N MET A 394 -2.01 -9.65 -6.52
CA MET A 394 -0.94 -9.53 -5.52
C MET A 394 -1.51 -9.18 -4.14
N PHE A 395 -2.56 -8.36 -4.13
CA PHE A 395 -3.34 -8.03 -2.95
C PHE A 395 -4.75 -8.58 -3.09
N GLN A 396 -5.35 -8.95 -1.96
CA GLN A 396 -6.68 -9.54 -1.90
C GLN A 396 -7.49 -8.90 -0.78
N LEU A 397 -8.74 -8.55 -1.10
CA LEU A 397 -9.73 -8.20 -0.11
C LEU A 397 -10.29 -9.48 0.51
N CYS A 398 -10.44 -9.49 1.82
CA CYS A 398 -11.00 -10.61 2.56
C CYS A 398 -12.07 -10.12 3.54
N MET A 399 -13.11 -10.92 3.73
CA MET A 399 -14.16 -10.64 4.71
C MET A 399 -14.01 -11.58 5.90
N VAL A 400 -13.84 -11.00 7.09
CA VAL A 400 -13.74 -11.74 8.34
C VAL A 400 -15.13 -12.27 8.74
N ASP A 401 -15.25 -13.59 8.85
CA ASP A 401 -16.51 -14.28 9.17
C ASP A 401 -16.79 -14.32 10.68
N ASN A 402 -15.72 -14.37 11.49
CA ASN A 402 -15.79 -14.44 12.94
C ASN A 402 -14.63 -13.68 13.56
N MET A 403 -14.94 -12.52 14.13
CA MET A 403 -13.97 -11.61 14.73
C MET A 403 -13.23 -12.20 15.94
N ALA A 404 -13.87 -13.04 16.76
CA ALA A 404 -13.19 -13.69 17.90
C ALA A 404 -12.18 -14.76 17.44
N LYS A 405 -12.39 -15.35 16.27
CA LYS A 405 -11.53 -16.42 15.73
C LYS A 405 -10.56 -15.94 14.63
N GLY A 406 -10.74 -14.72 14.12
CA GLY A 406 -9.94 -14.14 13.05
C GLY A 406 -10.01 -14.88 11.72
N ARG A 407 -11.06 -15.67 11.50
CA ARG A 407 -11.20 -16.48 10.29
C ARG A 407 -11.72 -15.62 9.13
N TYR A 408 -11.31 -15.98 7.91
CA TYR A 408 -11.83 -15.42 6.67
C TYR A 408 -11.60 -16.41 5.54
N HIS A 409 -12.31 -16.19 4.44
CA HIS A 409 -12.14 -16.98 3.22
C HIS A 409 -10.93 -16.47 2.43
N LYS A 410 -9.83 -17.25 2.42
CA LYS A 410 -8.58 -16.89 1.72
C LYS A 410 -8.70 -16.78 0.19
N ASN A 411 -9.84 -17.19 -0.38
CA ASN A 411 -10.10 -17.19 -1.81
C ASN A 411 -11.27 -16.25 -2.20
N THR A 412 -11.51 -15.22 -1.39
CA THR A 412 -12.53 -14.23 -1.75
C THR A 412 -11.98 -13.40 -2.91
N THR A 413 -12.64 -13.42 -4.07
CA THR A 413 -12.18 -12.70 -5.26
C THR A 413 -12.65 -11.24 -5.22
N LEU A 414 -11.95 -10.36 -5.94
CA LEU A 414 -12.40 -8.98 -6.13
C LEU A 414 -13.82 -8.92 -6.71
N ASP A 415 -14.16 -9.84 -7.63
CA ASP A 415 -15.50 -9.99 -8.20
C ASP A 415 -16.60 -10.17 -7.15
N PHE A 416 -16.30 -10.89 -6.05
CA PHE A 416 -17.26 -11.05 -4.95
C PHE A 416 -17.60 -9.71 -4.32
N PHE A 417 -16.60 -8.86 -4.04
CA PHE A 417 -16.82 -7.54 -3.44
C PHE A 417 -17.52 -6.57 -4.40
N ILE A 418 -17.27 -6.71 -5.71
CA ILE A 418 -18.00 -5.97 -6.75
C ILE A 418 -19.47 -6.40 -6.79
N GLN A 419 -19.75 -7.70 -6.79
CA GLN A 419 -21.12 -8.24 -6.80
C GLN A 419 -21.91 -7.86 -5.55
N MET A 420 -21.25 -7.82 -4.39
CA MET A 420 -21.86 -7.39 -3.13
C MET A 420 -22.00 -5.85 -3.01
N SER A 421 -21.60 -5.10 -4.04
CA SER A 421 -21.64 -3.61 -4.07
C SER A 421 -20.83 -2.94 -2.95
N TYR A 422 -19.82 -3.63 -2.41
CA TYR A 422 -18.89 -3.06 -1.44
C TYR A 422 -17.83 -2.18 -2.12
N VAL A 423 -17.47 -2.54 -3.34
CA VAL A 423 -16.60 -1.77 -4.24
C VAL A 423 -17.18 -1.83 -5.65
N SER A 424 -16.70 -0.96 -6.52
CA SER A 424 -17.09 -0.91 -7.93
C SER A 424 -15.85 -0.72 -8.79
N GLU A 425 -15.79 -1.42 -9.91
CA GLU A 425 -14.75 -1.21 -10.91
C GLU A 425 -15.23 -0.15 -11.89
N LYS A 426 -14.50 0.95 -12.00
CA LYS A 426 -14.86 2.09 -12.85
C LYS A 426 -13.68 2.54 -13.68
N LEU A 427 -13.94 2.98 -14.90
CA LEU A 427 -12.92 3.62 -15.72
C LEU A 427 -12.44 4.91 -15.04
N ASP A 428 -11.13 5.12 -15.03
CA ASP A 428 -10.55 6.33 -14.45
C ASP A 428 -10.87 7.54 -15.33
N SER A 429 -12.01 8.19 -15.09
CA SER A 429 -12.46 9.35 -15.85
C SER A 429 -11.50 10.52 -15.76
N SER A 430 -10.83 10.69 -14.62
CA SER A 430 -9.91 11.80 -14.33
C SER A 430 -8.61 11.65 -15.13
N ALA A 431 -8.09 10.42 -15.25
CA ALA A 431 -6.89 10.16 -16.06
C ALA A 431 -7.14 10.29 -17.58
N ARG A 432 -8.39 10.22 -18.07
CA ARG A 432 -8.66 10.28 -19.52
C ARG A 432 -8.18 11.57 -20.17
N GLU A 433 -8.33 12.71 -19.49
CA GLU A 433 -7.88 14.01 -20.02
C GLU A 433 -6.36 14.06 -20.12
N GLU A 434 -5.64 13.62 -19.09
CA GLU A 434 -4.18 13.57 -19.08
C GLU A 434 -3.64 12.57 -20.11
N ILE A 435 -4.24 11.38 -20.20
CA ILE A 435 -3.89 10.35 -21.19
C ILE A 435 -4.10 10.87 -22.61
N THR A 436 -5.18 11.61 -22.86
CA THR A 436 -5.47 12.20 -24.17
C THR A 436 -4.49 13.33 -24.50
N ALA A 437 -4.14 14.18 -23.53
CA ALA A 437 -3.16 15.24 -23.70
C ALA A 437 -1.75 14.66 -24.00
N TRP A 438 -1.33 13.64 -23.26
CA TRP A 438 -0.08 12.91 -23.50
C TRP A 438 -0.05 12.30 -24.91
N TYR A 439 -1.13 11.62 -25.32
CA TYR A 439 -1.24 11.01 -26.64
C TYR A 439 -1.11 12.05 -27.76
N ASN A 440 -1.83 13.17 -27.64
CA ASN A 440 -1.78 14.25 -28.64
C ASN A 440 -0.37 14.86 -28.73
N SER A 441 0.29 15.08 -27.60
CA SER A 441 1.67 15.56 -27.56
C SER A 441 2.64 14.59 -28.23
N GLU A 442 2.57 13.30 -27.90
CA GLU A 442 3.49 12.30 -28.44
C GLU A 442 3.24 12.03 -29.93
N GLN A 443 1.97 12.02 -30.35
CA GLN A 443 1.59 11.93 -31.76
C GLN A 443 2.09 13.14 -32.56
N SER A 444 2.07 14.36 -31.99
CA SER A 444 2.65 15.56 -32.63
C SER A 444 4.13 15.40 -32.90
N LYS A 445 4.90 14.93 -31.91
CA LYS A 445 6.36 14.70 -32.08
C LYS A 445 6.66 13.69 -33.16
N ILE A 446 5.90 12.60 -33.23
CA ILE A 446 6.06 11.59 -34.29
C ILE A 446 5.75 12.20 -35.65
N SER A 447 4.64 12.94 -35.77
CA SER A 447 4.23 13.62 -37.01
C SER A 447 5.27 14.64 -37.51
N GLU A 448 5.87 15.42 -36.60
CA GLU A 448 6.96 16.34 -36.92
C GLU A 448 8.19 15.60 -37.46
N GLN A 449 8.57 14.49 -36.82
CA GLN A 449 9.68 13.66 -37.30
C GLN A 449 9.39 13.02 -38.65
N GLU A 450 8.17 12.53 -38.90
CA GLU A 450 7.78 11.99 -40.20
C GLU A 450 7.86 13.05 -41.30
N THR A 451 7.39 14.27 -41.02
CA THR A 451 7.45 15.42 -41.93
C THR A 451 8.91 15.80 -42.26
N TYR A 452 9.78 15.78 -41.26
CA TYR A 452 11.21 16.03 -41.45
C TYR A 452 11.84 15.01 -42.40
N TRP A 453 11.62 13.71 -42.16
CA TRP A 453 12.18 12.67 -43.01
C TRP A 453 11.60 12.68 -44.43
N ASP A 454 10.33 13.06 -44.60
CA ASP A 454 9.72 13.21 -45.92
C ASP A 454 10.31 14.37 -46.73
N THR A 455 10.60 15.47 -46.06
CA THR A 455 11.30 16.61 -46.67
C THR A 455 12.71 16.19 -47.10
N GLU A 456 13.42 15.47 -46.23
CA GLU A 456 14.78 15.01 -46.51
C GLU A 456 14.84 14.00 -47.66
N ILE A 457 13.94 13.02 -47.68
CA ILE A 457 13.83 12.05 -48.79
C ILE A 457 13.52 12.79 -50.11
N THR A 458 12.67 13.80 -50.06
CA THR A 458 12.33 14.63 -51.23
C THR A 458 13.54 15.39 -51.74
N ASN A 459 14.29 16.07 -50.85
CA ASN A 459 15.51 16.80 -51.18
C ASN A 459 16.58 15.87 -51.79
N LEU A 460 16.82 14.72 -51.17
CA LEU A 460 17.75 13.71 -51.68
C LEU A 460 17.30 13.14 -53.03
N SER A 461 15.99 12.98 -53.25
CA SER A 461 15.44 12.52 -54.55
C SER A 461 15.64 13.57 -55.65
N THR A 462 15.48 14.85 -55.33
CA THR A 462 15.80 15.96 -56.24
C THR A 462 17.29 16.00 -56.57
N GLU A 463 18.16 15.83 -55.57
CA GLU A 463 19.61 15.76 -55.78
C GLU A 463 20.00 14.56 -56.64
N LEU A 464 19.44 13.38 -56.37
CA LEU A 464 19.66 12.17 -57.15
C LEU A 464 19.30 12.38 -58.63
N SER A 465 18.18 13.05 -58.92
CA SER A 465 17.76 13.40 -60.28
C SER A 465 18.75 14.35 -60.97
N SER A 466 19.26 15.35 -60.24
CA SER A 466 20.29 16.26 -60.73
C SER A 466 21.61 15.54 -61.04
N VAL A 467 22.08 14.68 -60.12
CA VAL A 467 23.31 13.88 -60.30
C VAL A 467 23.16 12.90 -61.46
N ASN A 468 22.01 12.25 -61.63
CA ASN A 468 21.75 11.37 -62.77
C ASN A 468 21.83 12.14 -64.10
N THR A 469 21.24 13.33 -64.17
CA THR A 469 21.33 14.21 -65.34
C THR A 469 22.79 14.60 -65.65
N GLU A 470 23.58 14.91 -64.61
CA GLU A 470 25.00 15.21 -64.78
C GLU A 470 25.81 14.00 -65.27
N ILE A 471 25.56 12.81 -64.71
CA ILE A 471 26.16 11.54 -65.15
C ILE A 471 25.88 11.31 -66.65
N ASP A 472 24.64 11.49 -67.10
CA ASP A 472 24.25 11.24 -68.49
C ASP A 472 24.82 12.29 -69.44
N SER A 473 24.94 13.56 -69.01
CA SER A 473 25.69 14.59 -69.72
C SER A 473 27.16 14.21 -69.89
N VAL A 474 27.85 13.79 -68.81
CA VAL A 474 29.25 13.37 -68.86
C VAL A 474 29.45 12.13 -69.74
N LYS A 475 28.53 11.15 -69.71
CA LYS A 475 28.56 10.00 -70.63
C LYS A 475 28.44 10.44 -72.08
N THR A 476 27.52 11.36 -72.38
CA THR A 476 27.31 11.90 -73.74
C THR A 476 28.57 12.61 -74.24
N LEU A 477 29.17 13.46 -73.41
CA LEU A 477 30.45 14.12 -73.72
C LEU A 477 31.57 13.11 -73.96
N LYS A 478 31.65 12.05 -73.15
CA LYS A 478 32.62 10.96 -73.36
C LYS A 478 32.41 10.28 -74.71
N THR A 479 31.17 9.92 -75.05
CA THR A 479 30.83 9.26 -76.32
C THR A 479 31.15 10.15 -77.53
N ASN A 480 30.85 11.45 -77.45
CA ASN A 480 31.16 12.40 -78.52
C ASN A 480 32.66 12.58 -78.70
N ALA A 481 33.43 12.66 -77.61
CA ALA A 481 34.89 12.73 -77.67
C ALA A 481 35.51 11.46 -78.28
N ILE A 482 34.97 10.28 -77.97
CA ILE A 482 35.40 9.02 -78.58
C ILE A 482 35.09 9.04 -80.08
N LYS A 483 33.85 9.35 -80.49
CA LYS A 483 33.47 9.45 -81.92
C LYS A 483 34.37 10.41 -82.68
N SER A 484 34.61 11.60 -82.14
CA SER A 484 35.51 12.61 -82.73
C SER A 484 36.91 12.07 -83.00
N VAL A 485 37.48 11.28 -82.09
CA VAL A 485 38.82 10.70 -82.27
C VAL A 485 38.83 9.61 -83.35
N PHE A 486 37.76 8.82 -83.45
CA PHE A 486 37.64 7.76 -84.46
C PHE A 486 37.24 8.27 -85.85
N ASP A 487 36.43 9.33 -85.94
CA ASP A 487 36.07 9.98 -87.21
C ASP A 487 37.27 10.71 -87.84
N TRP A 488 38.20 11.23 -87.01
CA TRP A 488 39.47 11.80 -87.48
C TRP A 488 40.44 10.75 -88.07
N GLY A 489 40.25 9.47 -87.75
CA GLY A 489 41.10 8.38 -88.25
C GLY A 489 40.66 7.80 -89.60
N ASN A 490 39.55 8.29 -90.18
CA ASN A 490 38.93 7.76 -91.40
C ASN A 490 39.07 8.69 -92.63
N SER A 491 39.96 9.68 -92.58
CA SER A 491 40.32 10.55 -93.72
C SER A 491 41.65 10.19 -94.34
#